data_AF-A0A1F6RPL2-F1
#
_entry.id   AF-A0A1F6RPL2-F1
#
_cell.length_a   1.000
_cell.length_b   1.000
_cell.length_c   1.000
_cell.angle_alpha   90.00
_cell.angle_beta   90.00
_cell.angle_gamma   90.00
#
_symmetry.space_group_name_H-M   'P 1'
#
loop_
_entity.id
_entity.type
_entity.pdbx_description
1 polymer ?
#
loop_
_entity_poly.entity_id
_entity_poly.type
_entity_poly.pdbx_seq_one_letter_code
_entity_poly.pdbx_strand_id
1 'polypeptide(L)'
;MWNPFSKNQDDKDKQDELEELAGMPGMPETKDMSMMQRFAMKRLAKMSPAEREKVMKKAMTPKNIEKHKGEIIASLEAMRKAGQISDDQYRLAKKRFGL
;
A
#
# COMPACT_ATOMS: atom_id res chain seq x y z
N MET A 1 23.21 -33.42 1.29
CA MET A 1 22.08 -33.50 0.35
C MET A 1 21.70 -32.08 -0.03
N TRP A 2 21.81 -31.73 -1.32
CA TRP A 2 21.35 -30.45 -1.84
C TRP A 2 19.81 -30.47 -1.85
N ASN A 3 19.17 -29.58 -1.10
CA ASN A 3 17.72 -29.46 -1.09
C ASN A 3 17.31 -28.21 -1.88
N PRO A 4 16.79 -28.33 -3.11
CA PRO A 4 16.44 -27.17 -3.94
C PRO A 4 15.18 -26.42 -3.46
N PHE A 5 14.55 -26.87 -2.37
CA PHE A 5 13.38 -26.25 -1.75
C PHE A 5 13.65 -25.66 -0.36
N SER A 6 14.89 -25.71 0.14
CA SER A 6 15.23 -24.95 1.34
C SER A 6 15.15 -23.46 1.02
N LYS A 7 14.17 -22.76 1.59
CA LYS A 7 13.99 -21.32 1.42
C LYS A 7 15.31 -20.60 1.73
N ASN A 8 15.81 -19.86 0.75
CA ASN A 8 17.01 -19.04 0.90
C ASN A 8 16.74 -17.95 1.95
N GLN A 9 17.79 -17.56 2.67
CA GLN A 9 17.74 -16.53 3.73
C GLN A 9 17.09 -15.22 3.22
N ASP A 10 17.36 -14.87 1.97
CA ASP A 10 16.73 -13.78 1.22
C ASP A 10 15.19 -13.80 1.16
N ASP A 11 14.54 -14.96 1.22
CA ASP A 11 13.07 -15.05 1.20
C ASP A 11 12.47 -14.85 2.60
N LYS A 12 13.24 -15.08 3.67
CA LYS A 12 12.82 -14.77 5.05
C LYS A 12 12.87 -13.26 5.29
N ASP A 13 13.99 -12.62 4.96
CA ASP A 13 14.14 -11.16 5.14
C ASP A 13 13.06 -10.38 4.38
N LYS A 14 12.62 -10.88 3.21
CA LYS A 14 11.53 -10.30 2.41
C LYS A 14 10.13 -10.61 2.93
N GLN A 15 9.96 -11.67 3.72
CA GLN A 15 8.71 -11.94 4.43
C GLN A 15 8.58 -11.02 5.64
N ASP A 16 9.68 -10.83 6.37
CA ASP A 16 9.75 -9.98 7.55
C ASP A 16 9.54 -8.50 7.18
N GLU A 17 10.14 -8.01 6.08
CA GLU A 17 9.91 -6.64 5.58
C GLU A 17 8.46 -6.41 5.13
N LEU A 18 7.79 -7.44 4.59
CA LEU A 18 6.39 -7.37 4.19
C LEU A 18 5.44 -7.38 5.40
N GLU A 19 5.80 -8.14 6.45
CA GLU A 19 5.09 -8.16 7.73
C GLU A 19 5.29 -6.84 8.49
N GLU A 20 6.49 -6.25 8.45
CA GLU A 20 6.79 -4.96 9.04
C GLU A 20 6.04 -3.82 8.32
N LEU A 21 5.96 -3.86 6.98
CA LEU A 21 5.13 -2.95 6.19
C LEU A 21 3.63 -3.14 6.44
N ALA A 22 3.17 -4.36 6.67
CA ALA A 22 1.76 -4.65 7.00
C ALA A 22 1.40 -4.33 8.46
N GLY A 23 2.40 -4.18 9.34
CA GLY A 23 2.24 -3.67 10.69
C GLY A 23 2.17 -2.15 10.78
N MET A 24 2.37 -1.43 9.67
CA MET A 24 2.22 0.03 9.65
C MET A 24 0.76 0.45 9.82
N PRO A 25 0.49 1.50 10.62
CA PRO A 25 -0.87 1.99 10.84
C PRO A 25 -1.50 2.43 9.52
N GLY A 26 -2.65 1.83 9.17
CA GLY A 26 -3.39 2.12 7.95
C GLY A 26 -3.14 1.16 6.78
N MET A 27 -2.24 0.18 6.93
CA MET A 27 -2.16 -0.97 6.01
C MET A 27 -3.07 -2.10 6.51
N PRO A 28 -3.73 -2.85 5.60
CA PRO A 28 -4.45 -4.06 5.98
C PRO A 28 -3.46 -5.11 6.48
N GLU A 29 -3.82 -5.83 7.54
CA GLU A 29 -2.99 -6.93 8.05
C GLU A 29 -2.74 -7.95 6.93
N THR A 30 -1.58 -8.61 6.95
CA THR A 30 -1.28 -9.66 5.98
C THR A 30 -2.38 -10.71 5.92
N LYS A 31 -3.01 -11.00 7.06
CA LYS A 31 -4.12 -11.96 7.22
C LYS A 31 -5.38 -11.57 6.45
N ASP A 32 -5.69 -10.28 6.38
CA ASP A 32 -6.90 -9.77 5.70
C ASP A 32 -6.70 -9.57 4.20
N MET A 33 -5.46 -9.71 3.72
CA MET A 33 -5.15 -9.58 2.30
C MET A 33 -5.39 -10.88 1.51
N SER A 34 -6.11 -10.75 0.40
CA SER A 34 -6.24 -11.79 -0.63
C SER A 34 -4.87 -12.18 -1.21
N MET A 35 -4.70 -13.43 -1.64
CA MET A 35 -3.47 -13.90 -2.31
C MET A 35 -3.03 -12.97 -3.46
N MET A 36 -4.00 -12.38 -4.18
CA MET A 36 -3.70 -11.42 -5.25
C MET A 36 -3.11 -10.11 -4.72
N GLN A 37 -3.65 -9.57 -3.61
CA GLN A 37 -3.13 -8.36 -2.97
C GLN A 37 -1.72 -8.61 -2.41
N ARG A 38 -1.52 -9.75 -1.74
CA ARG A 38 -0.20 -10.16 -1.25
C ARG A 38 0.83 -10.27 -2.39
N PHE A 39 0.42 -10.86 -3.52
CA PHE A 39 1.29 -10.95 -4.69
C PHE A 39 1.62 -9.57 -5.28
N ALA A 40 0.63 -8.68 -5.39
CA ALA A 40 0.85 -7.31 -5.85
C ALA A 40 1.81 -6.54 -4.94
N MET A 41 1.64 -6.63 -3.61
CA MET A 41 2.56 -6.02 -2.65
C MET A 41 3.97 -6.59 -2.75
N LYS A 42 4.10 -7.92 -2.84
CA LYS A 42 5.40 -8.57 -3.04
C LYS A 42 6.07 -8.13 -4.34
N ARG A 43 5.29 -7.90 -5.40
CA ARG A 43 5.81 -7.39 -6.68
C ARG A 43 6.27 -5.93 -6.57
N LEU A 44 5.52 -5.08 -5.87
CA LEU A 44 5.87 -3.68 -5.60
C LEU A 44 7.12 -3.56 -4.71
N ALA A 45 7.23 -4.41 -3.69
CA ALA A 45 8.41 -4.48 -2.83
C ALA A 45 9.67 -4.82 -3.65
N LYS A 46 9.54 -5.76 -4.59
CA LYS A 46 10.62 -6.19 -5.50
C LYS A 46 10.93 -5.23 -6.66
N MET A 47 10.17 -4.16 -6.86
CA MET A 47 10.47 -3.14 -7.88
C MET A 47 11.56 -2.18 -7.40
N SER A 48 12.37 -1.69 -8.33
CA SER A 48 13.32 -0.61 -8.04
C SER A 48 12.57 0.68 -7.63
N PRO A 49 13.23 1.60 -6.89
CA PRO A 49 12.59 2.87 -6.49
C PRO A 49 12.02 3.66 -7.68
N ALA A 50 12.75 3.69 -8.80
CA ALA A 50 12.32 4.37 -10.03
C ALA A 50 11.07 3.72 -10.67
N GLU A 51 10.96 2.39 -10.64
CA GLU A 51 9.78 1.68 -11.15
C GLU A 51 8.58 1.84 -10.22
N ARG A 52 8.82 1.76 -8.91
CA ARG A 52 7.78 2.00 -7.90
C ARG A 52 7.20 3.41 -8.04
N GLU A 53 8.05 4.41 -8.23
CA GLU A 53 7.64 5.80 -8.48
C GLU A 53 6.81 5.92 -9.77
N LYS A 54 7.21 5.26 -10.87
CA LYS A 54 6.41 5.23 -12.11
C LYS A 54 5.02 4.64 -11.91
N VAL A 55 4.94 3.52 -11.18
CA VAL A 55 3.64 2.87 -10.89
C VAL A 55 2.78 3.77 -10.02
N MET A 56 3.34 4.37 -8.98
CA MET A 56 2.62 5.31 -8.10
C MET A 56 2.14 6.55 -8.87
N LYS A 57 3.00 7.15 -9.71
CA LYS A 57 2.64 8.28 -10.57
C LYS A 57 1.48 7.93 -11.50
N LYS A 58 1.48 6.73 -12.08
CA LYS A 58 0.40 6.26 -12.94
C LYS A 58 -0.92 6.10 -12.17
N ALA A 59 -0.86 5.55 -10.96
CA ALA A 59 -2.02 5.41 -10.08
C ALA A 59 -2.59 6.77 -9.65
N MET A 60 -1.73 7.75 -9.36
CA MET A 60 -2.10 9.11 -8.94
C MET A 60 -2.40 10.07 -10.11
N THR A 61 -2.67 9.55 -11.31
CA THR A 61 -3.10 10.42 -12.42
C THR A 61 -4.49 11.01 -12.15
N PRO A 62 -4.78 12.25 -12.59
CA PRO A 62 -6.08 12.89 -12.36
C PRO A 62 -7.25 12.04 -12.83
N LYS A 63 -7.10 11.34 -13.97
CA LYS A 63 -8.11 10.42 -14.51
C LYS A 63 -8.41 9.24 -13.57
N ASN A 64 -7.37 8.65 -12.95
CA ASN A 64 -7.56 7.55 -12.02
C ASN A 64 -8.12 8.03 -10.68
N ILE A 65 -7.64 9.17 -10.18
CA ILE A 65 -8.20 9.79 -8.98
C ILE A 65 -9.68 10.08 -9.22
N GLU A 66 -10.04 10.62 -10.39
CA GLU A 66 -11.42 10.87 -10.78
C GLU A 66 -12.31 9.64 -10.81
N LYS A 67 -11.78 8.54 -11.33
CA LYS A 67 -12.50 7.27 -11.35
C LYS A 67 -12.76 6.72 -9.94
N HIS A 68 -11.85 6.98 -9.00
CA HIS A 68 -11.88 6.42 -7.65
C HIS A 68 -12.15 7.47 -6.55
N LYS A 69 -12.67 8.67 -6.89
CA LYS A 69 -12.86 9.79 -5.94
C LYS A 69 -13.68 9.37 -4.72
N GLY A 70 -14.81 8.69 -4.94
CA GLY A 70 -15.70 8.26 -3.86
C GLY A 70 -15.00 7.33 -2.87
N GLU A 71 -14.22 6.37 -3.36
CA GLU A 71 -13.47 5.43 -2.53
C GLU A 71 -12.35 6.14 -1.74
N ILE A 72 -11.66 7.09 -2.38
CA ILE A 72 -10.62 7.90 -1.72
C ILE A 72 -11.22 8.75 -0.60
N ILE A 73 -12.35 9.41 -0.84
CA ILE A 73 -13.04 10.22 0.18
C ILE A 73 -13.54 9.34 1.33
N ALA A 74 -14.18 8.22 1.02
CA ALA A 74 -14.68 7.28 2.03
C ALA A 74 -13.54 6.75 2.90
N SER A 75 -12.40 6.43 2.31
CA SER A 75 -11.20 5.99 3.03
C SER A 75 -10.63 7.10 3.91
N LEU A 76 -10.54 8.33 3.40
CA LEU A 76 -10.11 9.50 4.19
C LEU A 76 -11.06 9.78 5.36
N GLU A 77 -12.36 9.61 5.17
CA GLU A 77 -13.35 9.77 6.24
C GLU A 77 -13.26 8.67 7.29
N ALA A 78 -13.05 7.42 6.87
CA ALA A 78 -12.82 6.31 7.79
C ALA A 78 -11.59 6.57 8.66
N MET A 79 -10.49 7.03 8.07
CA MET A 79 -9.27 7.39 8.81
C MET A 79 -9.49 8.55 9.77
N ARG A 80 -10.24 9.59 9.36
CA ARG A 80 -10.62 10.71 10.23
C ARG A 80 -11.45 10.22 11.41
N LYS A 81 -12.49 9.41 11.15
CA LYS A 81 -13.38 8.85 12.19
C LYS A 81 -12.64 7.92 13.15
N ALA A 82 -11.66 7.18 12.65
CA ALA A 82 -10.78 6.33 13.44
C ALA A 82 -9.73 7.12 14.24
N GLY A 83 -9.66 8.46 14.09
CA GLY A 83 -8.68 9.31 14.76
C GLY A 83 -7.25 9.15 14.22
N GLN A 84 -7.07 8.49 13.07
CA GLN A 84 -5.76 8.29 12.45
C GLN A 84 -5.22 9.56 11.79
N ILE A 85 -6.12 10.46 11.38
CA ILE A 85 -5.77 11.77 10.81
C ILE A 85 -6.61 12.88 11.44
N SER A 86 -6.02 14.05 11.61
CA SER A 86 -6.75 15.24 12.07
C SER A 86 -7.59 15.86 10.95
N ASP A 87 -8.53 16.73 11.32
CA ASP A 87 -9.40 17.45 10.38
C ASP A 87 -8.59 18.29 9.38
N ASP A 88 -7.49 18.89 9.83
CA ASP A 88 -6.59 19.66 8.97
C ASP A 88 -5.84 18.77 7.98
N GLN A 89 -5.39 17.60 8.43
CA GLN A 89 -4.74 16.60 7.57
C GLN A 89 -5.73 16.05 6.54
N TYR A 90 -6.98 15.80 6.93
CA TYR A 90 -8.06 15.40 6.03
C TYR A 90 -8.32 16.46 4.96
N ARG A 91 -8.39 17.75 5.34
CA ARG A 91 -8.59 18.85 4.39
C ARG A 91 -7.41 19.02 3.43
N LEU A 92 -6.19 18.87 3.94
CA LEU A 92 -4.98 18.93 3.12
C LEU A 92 -4.92 17.75 2.14
N ALA A 93 -5.24 16.54 2.58
CA ALA A 93 -5.26 15.35 1.75
C ALA A 93 -6.25 15.50 0.60
N LYS A 94 -7.49 15.94 0.86
CA LYS A 94 -8.48 16.23 -0.20
C LYS A 94 -7.94 17.18 -1.25
N LYS A 95 -7.38 18.31 -0.82
CA LYS A 95 -6.76 19.29 -1.73
C LYS A 95 -5.66 18.68 -2.60
N ARG A 96 -4.81 17.81 -2.03
CA ARG A 96 -3.74 17.15 -2.79
C ARG A 96 -4.25 16.17 -3.83
N PHE A 97 -5.40 15.53 -3.57
CA PHE A 97 -6.06 14.67 -4.54
C PHE A 97 -6.97 15.44 -5.52
N GLY A 98 -7.09 16.77 -5.40
CA GLY A 98 -8.01 17.56 -6.23
C GLY A 98 -9.48 17.23 -5.96
N LEU A 99 -9.80 16.91 -4.70
CA LEU A 99 -11.12 16.55 -4.17
C LEU A 99 -11.71 17.64 -3.29
#